data_AF-A0A701UXK1-F1
#
_entry.id   AF-A0A701UXK1-F1
#
_cell.length_a   1.000
_cell.length_b   1.000
_cell.length_c   1.000
_cell.angle_alpha   90.00
_cell.angle_beta   90.00
_cell.angle_gamma   90.00
#
_symmetry.space_group_name_H-M   'P 1'
#
loop_
_entity.id
_entity.type
_entity.pdbx_description
1 polymer ?
#
loop_
_entity_poly.entity_id
_entity_poly.type
_entity_poly.pdbx_seq_one_letter_code
_entity_poly.pdbx_strand_id
1 'polypeptide(L)'
;MSSRIASICAVIGLLIAAATFYFQFRNDIYENLYQKNFLTGKWSNDADLIINSKDLGLNNNEPLVTIQMNVDDDGSIDGEIISEGLCDGMPLTWNITFNSESPTLKNFVFARKFQVRQLVDGAMDKSPVVATLKLIEEDQKHKSITFEVVDDPARMLPKKLTVAKDLPKFEENYNYLQEYCANSTLEFFKKRAIERKNTMNNPNPS
;
A
#
# COMPACT_ATOMS: atom_id res chain seq x y z
N MET A 1 13.56 -41.94 9.33
CA MET A 1 12.35 -41.10 9.24
C MET A 1 12.71 -39.81 8.53
N SER A 2 12.02 -39.51 7.43
CA SER A 2 12.39 -38.48 6.46
C SER A 2 12.37 -37.07 7.10
N SER A 3 13.45 -36.31 6.91
CA SER A 3 13.60 -34.89 7.30
C SER A 3 12.38 -34.02 6.94
N ARG A 4 11.63 -34.40 5.89
CA ARG A 4 10.37 -33.75 5.50
C ARG A 4 9.25 -33.88 6.54
N ILE A 5 9.15 -35.01 7.25
CA ILE A 5 8.11 -35.26 8.27
C ILE A 5 8.39 -34.39 9.51
N ALA A 6 9.66 -34.25 9.91
CA ALA A 6 10.05 -33.41 11.03
C ALA A 6 9.76 -31.92 10.78
N SER A 7 10.04 -31.41 9.56
CA SER A 7 9.70 -30.03 9.20
C SER A 7 8.19 -29.78 9.16
N ILE A 8 7.39 -30.73 8.66
CA ILE A 8 5.92 -30.61 8.65
C ILE A 8 5.37 -30.59 10.08
N CYS A 9 5.85 -31.47 10.96
CA CYS A 9 5.45 -31.48 12.37
C CYS A 9 5.86 -30.20 13.12
N ALA A 10 7.02 -29.61 12.81
CA ALA A 10 7.44 -28.34 13.40
C ALA A 10 6.52 -27.18 12.99
N VAL A 11 6.15 -27.10 11.70
CA VAL A 11 5.22 -26.08 11.18
C VAL A 11 3.83 -26.27 11.79
N ILE A 12 3.33 -27.50 11.87
CA ILE A 12 2.03 -27.81 12.48
C ILE A 12 2.04 -27.46 13.98
N GLY A 13 3.10 -27.80 14.71
CA GLY A 13 3.25 -27.45 16.12
C GLY A 13 3.22 -25.94 16.36
N LEU A 14 3.87 -25.17 15.49
CA LEU A 14 3.87 -23.70 15.51
C LEU A 14 2.47 -23.14 15.24
N LEU A 15 1.73 -23.73 14.30
CA LEU A 15 0.34 -23.32 14.00
C LEU A 15 -0.63 -23.64 15.15
N ILE A 16 -0.47 -24.77 15.84
CA ILE A 16 -1.29 -25.14 17.00
C ILE A 16 -1.02 -24.19 18.18
N ALA A 17 0.25 -23.91 18.46
CA ALA A 17 0.63 -22.93 19.50
C ALA A 17 0.08 -21.54 19.18
N ALA A 18 0.18 -21.09 17.92
CA ALA A 18 -0.38 -19.82 17.47
C ALA A 18 -1.91 -19.77 17.59
N ALA A 19 -2.62 -20.85 17.25
CA ALA A 19 -4.07 -20.94 17.41
C ALA A 19 -4.50 -20.84 18.88
N THR A 20 -3.81 -21.55 19.77
CA THR A 20 -4.12 -21.55 21.21
C THR A 20 -3.90 -20.16 21.82
N PHE A 21 -2.78 -19.52 21.46
CA PHE A 21 -2.46 -18.16 21.86
C PHE A 21 -3.49 -17.14 21.33
N TYR A 22 -3.89 -17.26 20.06
CA TYR A 22 -4.90 -16.39 19.46
C TYR A 22 -6.25 -16.47 20.15
N PHE A 23 -6.77 -17.66 20.43
CA PHE A 23 -8.08 -17.79 21.09
C PHE A 23 -8.05 -17.22 22.52
N GLN A 24 -6.91 -17.36 23.20
CA GLN A 24 -6.75 -16.88 24.57
C GLN A 24 -6.60 -15.35 24.66
N PHE A 25 -5.93 -14.73 23.69
CA PHE A 25 -5.61 -13.30 23.70
C PHE A 25 -6.31 -12.52 22.58
N ARG A 26 -7.38 -13.07 21.99
CA ARG A 26 -8.02 -12.51 20.79
C ARG A 26 -8.26 -11.01 20.91
N ASN A 27 -8.94 -10.56 21.96
CA ASN A 27 -9.27 -9.15 22.14
C ASN A 27 -8.02 -8.27 22.33
N ASP A 28 -7.05 -8.70 23.13
CA ASP A 28 -5.78 -7.99 23.32
C ASP A 28 -4.93 -7.96 22.04
N ILE A 29 -5.03 -8.99 21.19
CA ILE A 29 -4.42 -9.07 19.87
C ILE A 29 -5.13 -8.09 18.92
N TYR A 30 -6.46 -8.00 18.95
CA TYR A 30 -7.19 -7.04 18.11
C TYR A 30 -6.87 -5.60 18.48
N GLU A 31 -6.81 -5.26 19.79
CA GLU A 31 -6.46 -3.90 20.23
C GLU A 31 -4.97 -3.58 20.03
N ASN A 32 -4.05 -4.48 20.40
CA ASN A 32 -2.61 -4.17 20.44
C ASN A 32 -1.83 -4.62 19.19
N LEU A 33 -2.28 -5.65 18.48
CA LEU A 33 -1.56 -6.27 17.36
C LEU A 33 -2.06 -5.78 16.01
N TYR A 34 -3.35 -5.46 15.89
CA TYR A 34 -3.92 -4.90 14.64
C TYR A 34 -4.05 -3.38 14.67
N GLN A 35 -3.73 -2.76 15.82
CA GLN A 35 -3.26 -1.38 15.89
C GLN A 35 -4.19 -0.39 15.20
N LYS A 36 -5.52 -0.60 15.33
CA LYS A 36 -6.55 0.20 14.67
C LYS A 36 -6.30 1.69 14.78
N ASN A 37 -6.03 2.17 15.99
CA ASN A 37 -5.75 3.58 16.27
C ASN A 37 -4.42 4.07 15.68
N PHE A 38 -3.40 3.21 15.66
CA PHE A 38 -2.09 3.58 15.13
C PHE A 38 -2.13 3.64 13.61
N LEU A 39 -2.61 2.60 12.92
CA LEU A 39 -2.66 2.51 11.45
C LEU A 39 -3.69 3.46 10.83
N THR A 40 -4.84 3.68 11.46
CA THR A 40 -5.87 4.59 10.91
C THR A 40 -5.37 6.03 10.89
N GLY A 41 -5.46 6.70 9.74
CA GLY A 41 -5.12 8.12 9.60
C GLY A 41 -4.37 8.44 8.32
N LYS A 42 -3.68 9.58 8.36
CA LYS A 42 -3.01 10.21 7.22
C LYS A 42 -1.51 10.03 7.35
N TRP A 43 -0.88 9.54 6.29
CA TRP A 43 0.52 9.18 6.25
C TRP A 43 1.19 9.78 5.01
N SER A 44 2.40 10.28 5.17
CA SER A 44 3.18 10.78 4.04
C SER A 44 4.67 10.63 4.29
N ASN A 45 5.48 10.65 3.24
CA ASN A 45 6.93 10.63 3.35
C ASN A 45 7.58 12.03 3.25
N ASP A 46 6.78 13.09 3.28
CA ASP A 46 7.28 14.46 3.17
C ASP A 46 7.98 14.91 4.46
N ALA A 47 9.30 14.97 4.41
CA ALA A 47 10.13 15.43 5.51
C ALA A 47 10.44 16.93 5.45
N ASP A 48 9.87 17.66 4.50
CA ASP A 48 10.03 19.10 4.37
C ASP A 48 9.41 19.81 5.59
N LEU A 49 10.13 20.77 6.15
CA LEU A 49 9.78 21.46 7.42
C LEU A 49 9.77 20.57 8.69
N ILE A 50 10.25 19.32 8.63
CA ILE A 50 10.40 18.45 9.80
C ILE A 50 11.84 18.47 10.31
N ILE A 51 12.06 19.04 11.49
CA ILE A 51 13.40 19.20 12.10
C ILE A 51 14.03 17.84 12.44
N ASN A 52 13.22 16.86 12.86
CA ASN A 52 13.64 15.52 13.27
C ASN A 52 13.30 14.43 12.23
N SER A 53 13.29 14.78 10.94
CA SER A 53 12.92 13.87 9.84
C SER A 53 13.72 12.57 9.79
N LYS A 54 14.98 12.62 10.22
CA LYS A 54 15.83 11.42 10.34
C LYS A 54 15.35 10.44 11.40
N ASP A 55 14.80 10.93 12.50
CA ASP A 55 14.24 10.06 13.56
C ASP A 55 12.96 9.35 13.06
N LEU A 56 12.29 9.93 12.08
CA LEU A 56 11.14 9.33 11.40
C LEU A 56 11.54 8.33 10.30
N GLY A 57 12.83 8.21 9.98
CA GLY A 57 13.33 7.38 8.89
C GLY A 57 12.98 7.91 7.49
N LEU A 58 12.60 9.19 7.37
CA LEU A 58 12.18 9.81 6.12
C LEU A 58 13.38 10.23 5.26
N ASN A 59 13.18 10.22 3.94
CA ASN A 59 14.20 10.53 2.95
C ASN A 59 13.65 11.48 1.88
N ASN A 60 14.16 12.72 1.85
CA ASN A 60 13.69 13.77 0.94
C ASN A 60 13.96 13.50 -0.55
N ASN A 61 14.77 12.47 -0.87
CA ASN A 61 15.07 12.10 -2.25
C ASN A 61 14.10 11.04 -2.81
N GLU A 62 13.14 10.59 -2.01
CA GLU A 62 12.10 9.65 -2.46
C GLU A 62 10.92 10.41 -3.09
N PRO A 63 10.27 9.84 -4.10
CA PRO A 63 9.05 10.42 -4.66
C PRO A 63 8.01 10.63 -3.56
N LEU A 64 7.31 11.76 -3.61
CA LEU A 64 6.25 12.07 -2.65
C LEU A 64 5.14 11.00 -2.71
N VAL A 65 4.75 10.50 -1.55
CA VAL A 65 3.66 9.55 -1.38
C VAL A 65 2.75 10.02 -0.25
N THR A 66 1.45 9.93 -0.47
CA THR A 66 0.43 10.04 0.58
C THR A 66 -0.35 8.73 0.69
N ILE A 67 -0.69 8.35 1.92
CA ILE A 67 -1.53 7.20 2.21
C ILE A 67 -2.59 7.62 3.21
N GLN A 68 -3.84 7.28 2.95
CA GLN A 68 -4.93 7.39 3.91
C GLN A 68 -5.42 5.98 4.21
N MET A 69 -5.38 5.59 5.49
CA MET A 69 -5.82 4.27 5.93
C MET A 69 -7.01 4.41 6.86
N ASN A 70 -8.05 3.62 6.59
CA ASN A 70 -9.15 3.36 7.52
C ASN A 70 -9.11 1.87 7.89
N VAL A 71 -9.00 1.58 9.18
CA VAL A 71 -8.97 0.21 9.67
C VAL A 71 -10.36 -0.15 10.18
N ASP A 72 -10.97 -1.20 9.63
CA ASP A 72 -12.29 -1.69 10.02
C ASP A 72 -12.23 -2.47 11.35
N ASP A 73 -13.41 -2.79 11.89
CA ASP A 73 -13.55 -3.51 13.16
C ASP A 73 -12.95 -4.94 13.12
N ASP A 74 -12.97 -5.59 11.95
CA ASP A 74 -12.33 -6.89 11.76
C ASP A 74 -10.82 -6.78 11.49
N GLY A 75 -10.28 -5.56 11.47
CA GLY A 75 -8.89 -5.24 11.22
C GLY A 75 -8.53 -5.14 9.73
N SER A 76 -9.46 -5.33 8.78
CA SER A 76 -9.20 -5.01 7.37
C SER A 76 -8.87 -3.53 7.21
N ILE A 77 -8.15 -3.23 6.13
CA ILE A 77 -7.79 -1.86 5.79
C ILE A 77 -8.39 -1.55 4.43
N ASP A 78 -9.13 -0.45 4.40
CA ASP A 78 -9.53 0.24 3.19
C ASP A 78 -8.98 1.66 3.21
N GLY A 79 -8.55 2.14 2.06
CA GLY A 79 -7.72 3.32 2.01
C GLY A 79 -7.30 3.69 0.61
N GLU A 80 -6.47 4.71 0.54
CA GLU A 80 -5.97 5.31 -0.69
C GLU A 80 -4.46 5.49 -0.59
N ILE A 81 -3.76 5.26 -1.70
CA ILE A 81 -2.34 5.57 -1.85
C ILE A 81 -2.13 6.34 -3.14
N ILE A 82 -1.44 7.47 -3.05
CA ILE A 82 -1.18 8.32 -4.20
C ILE A 82 0.31 8.68 -4.24
N SER A 83 0.89 8.61 -5.42
CA SER A 83 2.21 9.12 -5.77
C SER A 83 2.28 9.40 -7.26
N GLU A 84 3.19 10.27 -7.71
CA GLU A 84 3.38 10.56 -9.13
C GLU A 84 3.66 9.29 -9.95
N GLY A 85 4.51 8.40 -9.42
CA GLY A 85 4.83 7.13 -10.09
C GLY A 85 3.63 6.21 -10.23
N LEU A 86 2.73 6.19 -9.25
CA LEU A 86 1.46 5.46 -9.36
C LEU A 86 0.52 6.12 -10.37
N CYS A 87 0.40 7.46 -10.37
CA CYS A 87 -0.41 8.19 -11.33
C CYS A 87 0.00 7.90 -12.78
N ASP A 88 1.31 7.93 -13.06
CA ASP A 88 1.85 7.74 -14.41
C ASP A 88 1.85 6.28 -14.85
N GLY A 89 2.07 5.35 -13.92
CA GLY A 89 2.00 3.91 -14.20
C GLY A 89 0.56 3.41 -14.35
N MET A 90 -0.42 4.14 -13.80
CA MET A 90 -1.83 3.77 -13.78
C MET A 90 -2.75 4.92 -14.20
N PRO A 91 -2.64 5.44 -15.43
CA PRO A 91 -3.34 6.65 -15.83
C PRO A 91 -4.77 6.41 -16.34
N LEU A 92 -5.36 5.23 -16.11
CA LEU A 92 -6.76 4.97 -16.53
C LEU A 92 -7.77 5.66 -15.61
N THR A 93 -7.40 5.86 -14.36
CA THR A 93 -8.21 6.44 -13.29
C THR A 93 -7.27 6.97 -12.22
N TRP A 94 -7.66 8.04 -11.54
CA TRP A 94 -6.96 8.59 -10.37
C TRP A 94 -7.38 7.93 -9.05
N ASN A 95 -8.35 7.00 -9.07
CA ASN A 95 -8.77 6.26 -7.88
C ASN A 95 -7.88 5.01 -7.69
N ILE A 96 -6.94 5.12 -6.75
CA ILE A 96 -5.92 4.12 -6.44
C ILE A 96 -6.05 3.74 -4.97
N THR A 97 -6.53 2.54 -4.70
CA THR A 97 -6.78 2.11 -3.32
C THR A 97 -5.59 1.40 -2.72
N PHE A 98 -5.58 1.41 -1.39
CA PHE A 98 -4.61 0.72 -0.56
C PHE A 98 -5.35 -0.19 0.42
N ASN A 99 -5.35 -1.48 0.13
CA ASN A 99 -6.18 -2.44 0.84
C ASN A 99 -5.34 -3.49 1.56
N SER A 100 -5.86 -3.98 2.68
CA SER A 100 -5.40 -5.25 3.23
C SER A 100 -6.56 -6.01 3.83
N GLU A 101 -6.61 -7.32 3.55
CA GLU A 101 -7.55 -8.22 4.21
C GLU A 101 -7.40 -8.20 5.73
N SER A 102 -8.46 -8.61 6.43
CA SER A 102 -8.42 -8.76 7.88
C SER A 102 -7.33 -9.77 8.28
N PRO A 103 -6.55 -9.45 9.32
CA PRO A 103 -5.51 -10.35 9.79
C PRO A 103 -6.06 -11.72 10.22
N THR A 104 -5.30 -12.76 9.91
CA THR A 104 -5.60 -14.15 10.26
C THR A 104 -4.47 -14.76 11.10
N LEU A 105 -4.65 -15.99 11.57
CA LEU A 105 -3.59 -16.75 12.27
C LEU A 105 -2.28 -16.86 11.48
N LYS A 106 -2.34 -16.79 10.14
CA LYS A 106 -1.13 -16.82 9.30
C LYS A 106 -0.27 -15.57 9.48
N ASN A 107 -0.88 -14.45 9.86
CA ASN A 107 -0.20 -13.17 10.01
C ASN A 107 0.70 -13.10 11.25
N PHE A 108 0.67 -14.11 12.13
CA PHE A 108 1.66 -14.28 13.21
C PHE A 108 3.01 -14.79 12.71
N VAL A 109 3.03 -15.45 11.55
CA VAL A 109 4.24 -16.06 10.97
C VAL A 109 4.67 -15.30 9.72
N PHE A 110 3.71 -14.79 8.94
CA PHE A 110 3.96 -14.09 7.69
C PHE A 110 3.51 -12.63 7.79
N ALA A 111 4.37 -11.71 7.34
CA ALA A 111 4.03 -10.30 7.29
C ALA A 111 2.74 -10.06 6.50
N ARG A 112 1.91 -9.15 7.03
CA ARG A 112 0.67 -8.68 6.40
C ARG A 112 0.99 -8.05 5.05
N LYS A 113 0.17 -8.36 4.05
CA LYS A 113 0.29 -7.83 2.69
C LYS A 113 -0.72 -6.72 2.47
N PHE A 114 -0.25 -5.65 1.89
CA PHE A 114 -1.05 -4.52 1.45
C PHE A 114 -1.05 -4.50 -0.07
N GLN A 115 -2.21 -4.33 -0.67
CA GLN A 115 -2.41 -4.39 -2.10
C GLN A 115 -2.79 -3.00 -2.60
N VAL A 116 -2.06 -2.55 -3.61
CA VAL A 116 -2.44 -1.38 -4.40
C VAL A 116 -3.30 -1.85 -5.54
N ARG A 117 -4.44 -1.20 -5.75
CA ARG A 117 -5.37 -1.53 -6.84
C ARG A 117 -5.77 -0.27 -7.58
N GLN A 118 -5.91 -0.40 -8.89
CA GLN A 118 -6.46 0.65 -9.74
C GLN A 118 -7.93 0.35 -9.99
N LEU A 119 -8.84 1.29 -9.71
CA LEU A 119 -10.27 1.08 -9.96
C LEU A 119 -10.55 0.74 -11.44
N VAL A 120 -11.03 -0.47 -11.72
CA VAL A 120 -11.50 -0.88 -13.05
C VAL A 120 -12.96 -1.30 -12.96
N ASP A 121 -13.77 -0.87 -13.94
CA ASP A 121 -15.19 -1.24 -14.08
C ASP A 121 -16.08 -0.96 -12.85
N GLY A 122 -15.74 0.05 -12.04
CA GLY A 122 -16.56 0.48 -10.91
C GLY A 122 -16.58 -0.48 -9.71
N ALA A 123 -15.73 -1.51 -9.69
CA ALA A 123 -15.70 -2.52 -8.62
C ALA A 123 -14.29 -2.75 -8.07
N MET A 124 -14.00 -2.21 -6.88
CA MET A 124 -12.68 -2.29 -6.25
C MET A 124 -12.19 -3.71 -5.94
N ASP A 125 -13.08 -4.60 -5.48
CA ASP A 125 -12.70 -5.99 -5.16
C ASP A 125 -12.23 -6.78 -6.39
N LYS A 126 -12.68 -6.37 -7.57
CA LYS A 126 -12.37 -6.99 -8.86
C LYS A 126 -11.25 -6.28 -9.60
N SER A 127 -10.88 -5.08 -9.15
CA SER A 127 -9.77 -4.31 -9.70
C SER A 127 -8.46 -5.09 -9.62
N PRO A 128 -7.61 -5.04 -10.66
CA PRO A 128 -6.33 -5.73 -10.64
C PRO A 128 -5.44 -5.19 -9.51
N VAL A 129 -4.70 -6.12 -8.88
CA VAL A 129 -3.59 -5.76 -7.99
C VAL A 129 -2.41 -5.35 -8.87
N VAL A 130 -1.92 -4.13 -8.65
CA VAL A 130 -0.86 -3.52 -9.47
C VAL A 130 0.47 -3.42 -8.73
N ALA A 131 0.42 -3.43 -7.39
CA ALA A 131 1.56 -3.56 -6.52
C ALA A 131 1.16 -4.24 -5.21
N THR A 132 2.11 -4.93 -4.58
CA THR A 132 1.96 -5.53 -3.25
C THR A 132 3.09 -5.05 -2.35
N LEU A 133 2.73 -4.57 -1.17
CA LEU A 133 3.63 -4.11 -0.13
C LEU A 133 3.53 -5.04 1.09
N LYS A 134 4.60 -5.11 1.86
CA LYS A 134 4.62 -5.73 3.19
C LYS A 134 5.04 -4.70 4.21
N LEU A 135 4.32 -4.64 5.32
CA LEU A 135 4.76 -3.86 6.47
C LEU A 135 5.91 -4.60 7.15
N ILE A 136 7.09 -3.97 7.21
CA ILE A 136 8.33 -4.58 7.73
C ILE A 136 8.83 -3.91 9.00
N GLU A 137 8.38 -2.68 9.30
CA GLU A 137 8.77 -1.93 10.48
C GLU A 137 7.64 -1.00 10.91
N GLU A 138 7.42 -0.91 12.21
CA GLU A 138 6.50 0.01 12.87
C GLU A 138 7.23 0.71 14.01
N ASP A 139 7.40 2.02 13.92
CA ASP A 139 7.95 2.84 14.99
C ASP A 139 6.81 3.65 15.62
N GLN A 140 6.18 3.07 16.64
CA GLN A 140 5.08 3.74 17.35
C GLN A 140 5.53 5.00 18.11
N LYS A 141 6.80 5.05 18.53
CA LYS A 141 7.33 6.18 19.29
C LYS A 141 7.43 7.42 18.40
N HIS A 142 7.90 7.23 17.17
CA HIS A 142 8.07 8.29 16.20
C HIS A 142 6.91 8.40 15.20
N LYS A 143 5.92 7.50 15.29
CA LYS A 143 4.75 7.42 14.41
C LYS A 143 5.12 7.27 12.93
N SER A 144 6.05 6.37 12.65
CA SER A 144 6.44 6.00 11.28
C SER A 144 6.28 4.52 11.02
N ILE A 145 6.10 4.17 9.74
CA ILE A 145 5.99 2.80 9.26
C ILE A 145 6.81 2.64 7.98
N THR A 146 7.44 1.48 7.82
CA THR A 146 8.21 1.15 6.62
C THR A 146 7.58 -0.04 5.93
N PHE A 147 7.29 0.13 4.64
CA PHE A 147 6.88 -0.93 3.75
C PHE A 147 8.03 -1.40 2.86
N GLU A 148 8.07 -2.70 2.59
CA GLU A 148 8.82 -3.30 1.48
C GLU A 148 7.88 -3.52 0.31
N VAL A 149 8.22 -3.00 -0.87
CA VAL A 149 7.49 -3.31 -2.12
C VAL A 149 7.98 -4.66 -2.64
N VAL A 150 7.11 -5.67 -2.59
CA VAL A 150 7.46 -7.06 -2.92
C VAL A 150 6.99 -7.49 -4.30
N ASP A 151 6.06 -6.75 -4.90
CA ASP A 151 5.61 -6.93 -6.27
C ASP A 151 5.19 -5.55 -6.81
N ASP A 152 5.80 -5.14 -7.91
CA ASP A 152 5.52 -3.89 -8.64
C ASP A 152 6.24 -3.98 -10.00
N PRO A 153 5.64 -4.67 -10.98
CA PRO A 153 6.28 -4.92 -12.27
C PRO A 153 6.52 -3.64 -13.07
N ALA A 154 5.71 -2.60 -12.84
CA ALA A 154 5.84 -1.30 -13.50
C ALA A 154 6.85 -0.38 -12.82
N ARG A 155 7.34 -0.73 -11.61
CA ARG A 155 8.31 0.04 -10.82
C ARG A 155 7.81 1.46 -10.52
N MET A 156 6.55 1.56 -10.15
CA MET A 156 5.85 2.79 -9.80
C MET A 156 6.22 3.30 -8.41
N LEU A 157 6.63 2.40 -7.52
CA LEU A 157 6.98 2.69 -6.13
C LEU A 157 8.46 2.40 -5.85
N PRO A 158 9.06 3.10 -4.87
CA PRO A 158 10.41 2.78 -4.40
C PRO A 158 10.42 1.40 -3.72
N LYS A 159 11.56 0.69 -3.76
CA LYS A 159 11.68 -0.67 -3.15
C LYS A 159 11.31 -0.72 -1.67
N LYS A 160 11.59 0.37 -0.97
CA LYS A 160 11.15 0.61 0.41
C LYS A 160 10.46 1.95 0.44
N LEU A 161 9.40 2.04 1.24
CA LEU A 161 8.62 3.24 1.42
C LEU A 161 8.43 3.47 2.91
N THR A 162 9.05 4.51 3.44
CA THR A 162 8.83 4.96 4.82
C THR A 162 7.88 6.14 4.83
N VAL A 163 6.81 6.05 5.61
CA VAL A 163 5.86 7.16 5.80
C VAL A 163 5.68 7.44 7.29
N ALA A 164 5.43 8.69 7.62
CA ALA A 164 5.13 9.13 8.97
C ALA A 164 3.73 9.74 9.05
N LYS A 165 3.14 9.68 10.23
CA LYS A 165 1.74 10.02 10.48
C LYS A 165 1.56 11.51 10.71
N ASP A 166 0.44 12.05 10.21
CA ASP A 166 -0.08 13.40 10.49
C ASP A 166 0.94 14.52 10.23
N LEU A 167 1.72 14.41 9.15
CA LEU A 167 2.72 15.43 8.79
C LEU A 167 2.03 16.75 8.38
N PRO A 168 2.64 17.92 8.69
CA PRO A 168 1.97 19.23 8.53
C PRO A 168 1.53 19.55 7.10
N LYS A 169 2.29 19.08 6.10
CA LYS A 169 2.01 19.32 4.67
C LYS A 169 1.10 18.29 4.03
N PHE A 170 0.52 17.35 4.80
CA PHE A 170 -0.26 16.26 4.23
C PHE A 170 -1.35 16.73 3.26
N GLU A 171 -2.18 17.71 3.65
CA GLU A 171 -3.28 18.21 2.79
C GLU A 171 -2.77 18.86 1.50
N GLU A 172 -1.69 19.63 1.59
CA GLU A 172 -1.08 20.29 0.43
C GLU A 172 -0.55 19.24 -0.55
N ASN A 173 0.20 18.27 -0.03
CA ASN A 173 0.77 17.16 -0.79
C ASN A 173 -0.31 16.27 -1.42
N TYR A 174 -1.36 15.98 -0.66
CA TYR A 174 -2.49 15.20 -1.13
C TYR A 174 -3.22 15.90 -2.28
N ASN A 175 -3.52 17.19 -2.14
CA ASN A 175 -4.19 17.96 -3.20
C ASN A 175 -3.31 18.08 -4.46
N TYR A 176 -2.01 18.32 -4.29
CA TYR A 176 -1.04 18.32 -5.39
C TYR A 176 -1.04 16.99 -6.15
N LEU A 177 -0.96 15.86 -5.43
CA LEU A 177 -0.94 14.54 -6.03
C LEU A 177 -2.26 14.19 -6.71
N GLN A 178 -3.41 14.61 -6.17
CA GLN A 178 -4.71 14.42 -6.82
C GLN A 178 -4.80 15.19 -8.14
N GLU A 179 -4.34 16.45 -8.17
CA GLU A 179 -4.28 17.24 -9.41
C GLU A 179 -3.31 16.60 -10.43
N TYR A 180 -2.16 16.13 -9.97
CA TYR A 180 -1.19 15.42 -10.80
C TYR A 180 -1.81 14.17 -11.45
N CYS A 181 -2.46 13.32 -10.65
CA CYS A 181 -3.14 12.11 -11.12
C CYS A 181 -4.24 12.41 -12.15
N ALA A 182 -5.04 13.45 -11.90
CA ALA A 182 -6.07 13.90 -12.83
C ALA A 182 -5.47 14.35 -14.17
N ASN A 183 -4.36 15.11 -14.13
CA ASN A 183 -3.67 15.55 -15.33
C ASN A 183 -2.99 14.40 -16.09
N SER A 184 -2.34 13.46 -15.39
CA SER A 184 -1.73 12.27 -15.99
C SER A 184 -2.77 11.42 -16.72
N THR A 185 -3.95 11.23 -16.10
CA THR A 185 -5.11 10.57 -16.71
C THR A 185 -5.56 11.28 -17.99
N LEU A 186 -5.68 12.61 -17.94
CA LEU A 186 -6.09 13.42 -19.08
C LEU A 186 -5.10 13.28 -20.26
N GLU A 187 -3.80 13.37 -20.00
CA GLU A 187 -2.76 13.24 -21.02
C GLU A 187 -2.74 11.85 -21.65
N PHE A 188 -2.94 10.80 -20.85
CA PHE A 188 -3.09 9.44 -21.36
C PHE A 188 -4.25 9.31 -22.35
N PHE A 189 -5.44 9.81 -22.00
CA PHE A 189 -6.60 9.74 -22.90
C PHE A 189 -6.45 10.61 -24.14
N LYS A 190 -5.82 11.79 -24.04
CA LYS A 190 -5.46 12.62 -25.21
C LYS A 190 -4.56 11.84 -26.17
N LYS A 191 -3.50 11.21 -25.67
CA LYS A 191 -2.59 10.39 -26.47
C LYS A 191 -3.31 9.25 -27.16
N ARG A 192 -4.15 8.50 -26.43
CA ARG A 192 -4.96 7.40 -27.00
C ARG A 192 -5.94 7.86 -28.08
N ALA A 193 -6.56 9.04 -27.91
CA ALA A 193 -7.45 9.59 -28.91
C ALA A 193 -6.71 9.95 -30.21
N ILE A 194 -5.52 10.54 -30.10
CA ILE A 194 -4.65 10.86 -31.24
C ILE A 194 -4.21 9.58 -31.96
N GLU A 195 -3.73 8.58 -31.22
CA GLU A 195 -3.33 7.27 -31.77
C GLU A 195 -4.48 6.62 -32.52
N ARG A 196 -5.68 6.58 -31.92
CA ARG A 196 -6.88 6.03 -32.56
C ARG A 196 -7.24 6.76 -33.86
N LYS A 197 -7.16 8.10 -33.87
CA LYS A 197 -7.39 8.91 -35.06
C LYS A 197 -6.37 8.59 -36.16
N ASN A 198 -5.10 8.45 -35.81
CA ASN A 198 -4.04 8.11 -36.75
C ASN A 198 -4.23 6.71 -37.35
N THR A 199 -4.59 5.71 -36.53
CA THR A 199 -4.90 4.36 -37.00
C THR A 199 -6.11 4.32 -37.93
N MET A 200 -7.16 5.11 -37.64
CA MET A 200 -8.33 5.23 -38.53
C MET A 200 -7.99 5.92 -39.85
N ASN A 201 -7.10 6.90 -39.84
CA ASN A 201 -6.69 7.64 -41.04
C ASN A 201 -5.62 6.91 -41.87
N ASN A 202 -4.98 5.87 -41.33
CA ASN A 202 -3.97 5.08 -42.03
C ASN A 202 -4.07 3.58 -41.65
N PRO A 203 -5.09 2.87 -42.15
CA PRO A 203 -5.44 1.52 -41.68
C PRO A 203 -4.44 0.42 -42.07
N ASN A 204 -3.43 0.71 -42.90
CA ASN A 204 -2.33 -0.19 -43.24
C ASN A 204 -0.98 0.55 -43.09
N PRO A 205 -0.36 0.55 -41.90
CA PRO A 205 1.06 0.84 -41.81
C PRO A 205 1.81 -0.41 -42.28
N SER A 206 2.36 -0.33 -43.50
CA SER A 206 3.30 -1.30 -44.06
C SER A 206 4.51 -1.53 -43.16
#